data_AF-A0A396I2F4-F1
#
_entry.id   AF-A0A396I2F4-F1
#
_cell.length_a   1.000
_cell.length_b   1.000
_cell.length_c   1.000
_cell.angle_alpha   90.00
_cell.angle_beta   90.00
_cell.angle_gamma   90.00
#
_symmetry.space_group_name_H-M   'P 1'
#
loop_
_entity.id
_entity.type
_entity.pdbx_description
1 polymer ?
#
loop_
_entity_poly.entity_id
_entity_poly.type
_entity_poly.pdbx_seq_one_letter_code
_entity_poly.pdbx_strand_id
1 'polypeptide(L)'
;MSFTEKQEALVNSSWESLKQNPGYSVLFYTIIFEKAPATKDMLSFLKGSTGVQDSPELQAHAEQVFEMVRGIKHQLTFYFIHFFRKLFFYS
;
A
#
# COMPACT_ATOMS: atom_id res chain seq x y z
N MET A 1 20.39 -2.27 10.99
CA MET A 1 20.63 -3.27 9.92
C MET A 1 20.02 -2.72 8.64
N SER A 2 20.86 -2.54 7.61
CA SER A 2 20.49 -2.08 6.27
C SER A 2 20.03 -3.23 5.36
N PHE A 3 19.50 -2.92 4.18
CA PHE A 3 18.90 -3.89 3.27
C PHE A 3 20.05 -4.71 2.71
N THR A 4 19.80 -6.01 2.48
CA THR A 4 20.63 -6.73 1.54
C THR A 4 20.32 -6.23 0.13
N GLU A 5 21.28 -6.25 -0.79
CA GLU A 5 21.07 -5.82 -2.19
C GLU A 5 19.84 -6.47 -2.84
N LYS A 6 19.57 -7.74 -2.52
CA LYS A 6 18.38 -8.46 -3.00
C LYS A 6 17.08 -7.88 -2.45
N GLN A 7 17.06 -7.50 -1.18
CA GLN A 7 15.88 -6.88 -0.56
C GLN A 7 15.65 -5.48 -1.14
N GLU A 8 16.70 -4.70 -1.33
CA GLU A 8 16.60 -3.38 -1.94
C GLU A 8 16.13 -3.44 -3.40
N ALA A 9 16.62 -4.39 -4.18
CA ALA A 9 16.16 -4.64 -5.55
C ALA A 9 14.68 -5.04 -5.60
N LEU A 10 14.21 -5.87 -4.64
CA LEU A 10 12.80 -6.26 -4.53
C LEU A 10 11.91 -5.08 -4.13
N VAL A 11 12.38 -4.23 -3.21
CA VAL A 11 11.70 -3.01 -2.78
C VAL A 11 11.56 -2.04 -3.95
N ASN A 12 12.65 -1.77 -4.65
CA ASN A 12 12.67 -0.83 -5.77
C ASN A 12 11.80 -1.33 -6.93
N SER A 13 11.91 -2.60 -7.34
CA SER A 13 11.09 -3.15 -8.44
C SER A 13 9.59 -3.18 -8.13
N SER A 14 9.22 -3.47 -6.87
CA SER A 14 7.82 -3.43 -6.43
C SER A 14 7.29 -2.00 -6.40
N TRP A 15 8.13 -1.03 -5.98
CA TRP A 15 7.79 0.39 -5.98
C TRP A 15 7.60 0.96 -7.39
N GLU A 16 8.49 0.63 -8.33
CA GLU A 16 8.33 1.05 -9.73
C GLU A 16 7.03 0.51 -10.34
N SER A 17 6.67 -0.74 -10.04
CA SER A 17 5.42 -1.35 -10.51
C SER A 17 4.17 -0.67 -9.92
N LEU A 18 4.27 -0.18 -8.68
CA LEU A 18 3.21 0.57 -7.99
C LEU A 18 3.01 1.96 -8.59
N LYS A 19 4.11 2.68 -8.86
CA LYS A 19 4.06 4.03 -9.47
C LYS A 19 3.51 4.01 -10.89
N GLN A 20 3.73 2.93 -11.64
CA GLN A 20 3.20 2.80 -12.99
C GLN A 20 1.67 2.73 -13.03
N ASN A 21 1.03 2.34 -11.92
CA ASN A 21 -0.42 2.25 -11.87
C ASN A 21 -0.96 2.68 -10.51
N PRO A 22 -1.33 3.96 -10.35
CA PRO A 22 -1.89 4.47 -9.10
C PRO A 22 -3.18 3.73 -8.68
N GLY A 23 -3.86 3.04 -9.61
CA GLY A 23 -4.97 2.16 -9.28
C GLY A 23 -4.62 1.03 -8.30
N TYR A 24 -3.36 0.59 -8.22
CA TYR A 24 -2.95 -0.44 -7.26
C TYR A 24 -2.96 0.03 -5.81
N SER A 25 -2.72 1.33 -5.56
CA SER A 25 -2.76 1.88 -4.20
C SER A 25 -4.22 1.92 -3.69
N VAL A 26 -5.16 2.30 -4.55
CA VAL A 26 -6.61 2.27 -4.26
C VAL A 26 -7.11 0.83 -4.09
N LEU A 27 -6.70 -0.08 -4.98
CA LEU A 27 -7.05 -1.49 -4.88
C LEU A 27 -6.51 -2.12 -3.58
N PHE A 28 -5.36 -1.66 -3.08
CA PHE A 28 -4.79 -2.16 -1.82
C PHE A 28 -5.66 -1.81 -0.63
N TYR A 29 -6.06 -0.55 -0.54
CA TYR A 29 -7.01 -0.12 0.48
C TYR A 29 -8.37 -0.79 0.32
N THR A 30 -8.84 -0.99 -0.91
CA THR A 30 -10.08 -1.74 -1.19
C THR A 30 -10.00 -3.15 -0.59
N ILE A 31 -8.92 -3.90 -0.85
CA ILE A 31 -8.73 -5.24 -0.29
C ILE A 31 -8.59 -5.20 1.23
N ILE A 32 -7.89 -4.21 1.80
CA ILE A 32 -7.81 -4.03 3.26
C ILE A 32 -9.20 -3.83 3.85
N PHE A 33 -10.04 -3.00 3.24
CA PHE A 33 -11.38 -2.75 3.73
C PHE A 33 -12.33 -3.93 3.55
N GLU A 34 -12.16 -4.73 2.50
CA GLU A 34 -12.88 -5.99 2.34
C GLU A 34 -12.51 -7.00 3.44
N LYS A 35 -11.22 -7.10 3.79
CA LYS A 35 -10.73 -8.04 4.82
C LYS A 35 -10.93 -7.54 6.24
N ALA A 36 -10.88 -6.23 6.45
CA ALA A 36 -10.93 -5.59 7.76
C ALA A 36 -11.75 -4.28 7.68
N PRO A 37 -13.08 -4.37 7.57
CA PRO A 37 -13.95 -3.20 7.35
C PRO A 37 -13.85 -2.13 8.45
N ALA A 38 -13.49 -2.51 9.67
CA ALA A 38 -13.26 -1.59 10.79
C ALA A 38 -12.13 -0.57 10.52
N THR A 39 -11.21 -0.85 9.58
CA THR A 39 -10.14 0.08 9.21
C THR A 39 -10.65 1.30 8.43
N LYS A 40 -11.85 1.23 7.84
CA LYS A 40 -12.50 2.40 7.22
C LYS A 40 -12.73 3.51 8.25
N ASP A 41 -13.14 3.15 9.47
CA ASP A 41 -13.43 4.10 10.54
C ASP A 41 -12.16 4.67 11.20
N MET A 42 -11.01 4.01 11.00
CA MET A 42 -9.70 4.52 11.44
C MET A 42 -9.19 5.64 10.52
N LEU A 43 -9.68 5.70 9.28
CA LEU A 43 -9.36 6.76 8.34
C LEU A 43 -10.43 7.84 8.44
N SER A 44 -10.07 8.94 9.11
CA SER A 44 -10.98 10.06 9.35
C SER A 44 -11.61 10.63 8.09
N PHE A 45 -10.92 10.54 6.94
CA PHE A 45 -11.42 10.99 5.64
C PHE A 45 -12.36 9.98 4.94
N LEU A 46 -12.37 8.72 5.35
CA LEU A 46 -13.32 7.70 4.86
C LEU A 46 -14.49 7.45 5.81
N LYS A 47 -14.45 8.02 7.03
CA LYS A 47 -15.50 7.91 8.01
C LYS A 47 -16.81 8.49 7.48
N GLY A 48 -17.76 7.62 7.12
CA GLY A 48 -19.05 8.00 6.53
C GLY A 48 -19.09 8.06 5.00
N SER A 49 -17.98 7.77 4.30
CA SER A 49 -17.97 7.62 2.84
C SER A 49 -18.59 6.29 2.41
N THR A 50 -19.45 6.33 1.39
CA THR A 50 -20.10 5.13 0.81
C THR A 50 -19.19 4.37 -0.16
N GLY A 51 -18.01 4.89 -0.50
CA GLY A 51 -17.14 4.32 -1.52
C GLY A 51 -15.64 4.59 -1.31
N VAL A 52 -14.83 3.62 -1.72
CA VAL A 52 -13.36 3.64 -1.63
C VAL A 52 -12.76 4.09 -2.97
N GLN A 53 -13.46 3.87 -4.08
CA GLN A 53 -12.87 3.96 -5.43
C GLN A 53 -12.78 5.37 -6.01
N ASP A 54 -13.52 6.35 -5.46
CA ASP A 54 -13.62 7.71 -6.05
C ASP A 54 -13.15 8.84 -5.13
N SER A 55 -12.46 8.54 -4.03
CA SER A 55 -11.92 9.58 -3.14
C SER A 55 -10.50 9.97 -3.57
N PRO A 56 -10.29 11.18 -4.12
CA PRO A 56 -8.94 11.69 -4.39
C PRO A 56 -8.11 11.79 -3.10
N GLU A 57 -8.74 11.94 -1.93
CA GLU A 57 -8.09 11.91 -0.63
C GLU A 57 -7.52 10.53 -0.29
N LEU A 58 -8.22 9.45 -0.63
CA LEU A 58 -7.70 8.10 -0.46
C LEU A 58 -6.51 7.85 -1.36
N GLN A 59 -6.56 8.30 -2.61
CA GLN A 59 -5.42 8.13 -3.52
C GLN A 59 -4.19 8.85 -2.98
N ALA A 60 -4.34 10.12 -2.56
CA ALA A 60 -3.25 10.89 -1.97
C ALA A 60 -2.72 10.26 -0.67
N HIS A 61 -3.61 9.78 0.20
CA HIS A 61 -3.22 9.09 1.43
C HIS A 61 -2.48 7.78 1.14
N ALA A 62 -2.95 7.02 0.16
CA ALA A 62 -2.31 5.76 -0.22
C ALA A 62 -0.91 6.02 -0.76
N GLU A 63 -0.75 6.96 -1.70
CA GLU A 63 0.56 7.36 -2.22
C GLU A 63 1.51 7.79 -1.10
N GLN A 64 1.07 8.62 -0.15
CA GLN A 64 1.86 9.03 1.01
C GLN A 64 2.27 7.85 1.91
N VAL A 65 1.35 6.91 2.18
CA VAL A 65 1.66 5.73 2.99
C VAL A 65 2.67 4.83 2.30
N PHE A 66 2.56 4.65 0.99
CA PHE A 66 3.55 3.88 0.23
C PHE A 66 4.93 4.57 0.22
N GLU A 67 4.98 5.89 0.08
CA GLU A 67 6.23 6.66 0.20
C GLU A 67 6.84 6.55 1.61
N MET A 68 6.01 6.62 2.66
CA MET A 68 6.48 6.38 4.03
C MET A 68 7.02 4.96 4.19
N VAL A 69 6.34 3.94 3.66
CA VAL A 69 6.81 2.54 3.74
C VAL A 69 8.21 2.38 3.15
N ARG A 70 8.54 3.12 2.09
CA ARG A 70 9.89 3.15 1.53
C ARG A 70 10.92 3.74 2.50
N GLY A 71 10.54 4.74 3.31
CA GLY A 71 11.40 5.41 4.30
C GLY A 71 11.49 4.71 5.66
N ILE A 72 10.63 3.74 5.97
CA ILE A 72 10.60 3.04 7.27
C ILE A 72 11.70 1.95 7.34
N LYS A 73 12.03 1.52 8.57
CA LYS A 73 12.99 0.45 8.86
C LYS A 73 12.74 -0.81 8.02
N HIS A 74 13.69 -1.11 7.14
CA HIS A 74 14.11 -2.41 6.63
C HIS A 74 13.17 -3.62 6.77
N GLN A 75 12.93 -4.12 7.99
CA GLN A 75 12.06 -5.26 8.19
C GLN A 75 10.58 -4.97 7.87
N LEU A 76 10.06 -3.81 8.26
CA LEU A 76 8.65 -3.49 8.09
C LEU A 76 8.31 -3.28 6.61
N THR A 77 9.23 -2.64 5.88
CA THR A 77 9.16 -2.44 4.42
C THR A 77 9.16 -3.79 3.69
N PHE A 78 9.99 -4.75 4.11
CA PHE A 78 10.03 -6.08 3.51
C PHE A 78 8.73 -6.87 3.71
N TYR A 79 8.15 -6.86 4.91
CA TYR A 79 6.86 -7.53 5.16
C TYR A 79 5.72 -6.91 4.35
N PHE A 80 5.69 -5.58 4.26
CA PHE A 80 4.68 -4.87 3.51
C PHE A 80 4.79 -5.16 2.00
N ILE A 81 6.00 -5.14 1.44
CA ILE A 81 6.22 -5.46 0.01
C ILE A 81 5.94 -6.94 -0.28
N HIS A 82 6.32 -7.84 0.62
CA HIS A 82 6.03 -9.25 0.47
C HIS A 82 4.52 -9.53 0.51
N PHE A 83 3.80 -8.89 1.45
CA PHE A 83 2.34 -8.94 1.53
C PHE A 83 1.70 -8.37 0.25
N PHE A 84 2.14 -7.20 -0.20
CA PHE A 84 1.66 -6.58 -1.44
C PHE A 84 1.89 -7.47 -2.66
N ARG A 85 3.11 -8.02 -2.85
CA ARG A 85 3.39 -8.95 -3.95
C ARG A 85 2.49 -10.18 -3.94
N LYS A 86 2.23 -10.73 -2.76
CA LYS A 86 1.34 -11.89 -2.60
C LYS A 86 -0.12 -11.55 -2.92
N LEU A 87 -0.53 -10.32 -2.65
CA LEU A 87 -1.91 -9.85 -2.86
C LEU A 87 -2.20 -9.49 -4.33
N PHE A 88 -1.23 -8.91 -5.05
CA PHE A 88 -1.44 -8.34 -6.38
C PHE A 88 -0.85 -9.13 -7.55
N PHE A 89 0.24 -9.86 -7.33
CA PHE A 89 0.99 -10.50 -8.43
C PHE A 89 0.94 -12.03 -8.38
N TYR A 90 0.28 -12.61 -7.37
CA TYR A 90 0.16 -14.06 -7.17
C TYR A 90 -1.29 -14.54 -7.01
N SER A 91 -2.29 -13.70 -7.33
CA SER A 91 -3.69 -14.11 -7.39
C SER A 91 -4.08 -14.60 -8.78
#